data_AF-A0A356KWR3-F1
#
_entry.id   AF-A0A356KWR3-F1
#
_cell.length_a   1.000
_cell.length_b   1.000
_cell.length_c   1.000
_cell.angle_alpha   90.00
_cell.angle_beta   90.00
_cell.angle_gamma   90.00
#
_symmetry.space_group_name_H-M   'P 1'
#
loop_
_entity.id
_entity.type
_entity.pdbx_description
1 polymer ?
#
loop_
_entity_poly.entity_id
_entity_poly.type
_entity_poly.pdbx_seq_one_letter_code
_entity_poly.pdbx_strand_id
1 'polypeptide(L)'
;MEAEKKHVLVIGLVLLAIGGVFGLPYINWLRLELELRDEMGDKKLGRFATAADLAAFPAKAARLAKDKGFATATMKPRLVNRSVGPVRWWFFELHVSSGQHTLFVQRRIESKFGRGDLEALEEEGFEVVRSSE
;
A
#
# COMPACT_ATOMS: atom_id res chain seq x y z
N MET A 1 35.10 -39.61 -3.46
CA MET A 1 35.39 -38.21 -3.08
C MET A 1 34.81 -37.17 -4.04
N GLU A 2 34.92 -37.29 -5.37
CA GLU A 2 34.36 -36.26 -6.28
C GLU A 2 32.82 -36.18 -6.31
N ALA A 3 32.15 -37.33 -6.26
CA ALA A 3 30.69 -37.39 -6.26
C ALA A 3 30.10 -36.70 -5.01
N GLU A 4 30.72 -36.91 -3.85
CA GLU A 4 30.29 -36.36 -2.55
C GLU A 4 30.38 -34.82 -2.52
N LYS A 5 31.47 -34.26 -3.07
CA LYS A 5 31.63 -32.80 -3.21
C LYS A 5 30.59 -32.20 -4.18
N LYS A 6 30.23 -32.89 -5.26
CA LYS A 6 29.16 -32.45 -6.19
C LYS A 6 27.79 -32.42 -5.49
N HIS A 7 27.48 -33.40 -4.64
CA HIS A 7 26.19 -33.45 -3.94
C HIS A 7 26.06 -32.32 -2.91
N VAL A 8 27.11 -32.04 -2.15
CA VAL A 8 27.13 -30.90 -1.19
C VAL A 8 26.95 -29.57 -1.91
N LEU A 9 27.61 -29.39 -3.06
CA LEU A 9 27.50 -28.15 -3.84
C LEU A 9 26.09 -27.95 -4.43
N VAL A 10 25.45 -29.02 -4.89
CA VAL A 10 24.07 -29.01 -5.37
C VAL A 10 23.09 -28.70 -4.23
N ILE A 11 23.25 -29.34 -3.07
CA ILE A 11 22.42 -29.08 -1.89
C ILE A 11 22.57 -27.61 -1.43
N GLY A 12 23.79 -27.08 -1.40
CA GLY A 12 24.04 -25.68 -1.07
C GLY A 12 23.38 -24.70 -2.04
N LEU A 13 23.44 -24.98 -3.34
CA LEU A 13 22.75 -24.20 -4.38
C LEU A 13 21.23 -24.28 -4.24
N VAL A 14 20.67 -25.45 -3.93
CA VAL A 14 19.24 -25.64 -3.71
C VAL A 14 18.78 -24.89 -2.47
N LEU A 15 19.53 -24.93 -1.37
CA LEU A 15 19.20 -24.17 -0.15
C LEU A 15 19.28 -22.65 -0.37
N LEU A 16 20.26 -22.17 -1.14
CA LEU A 16 20.34 -20.76 -1.54
C LEU A 16 19.17 -20.35 -2.46
N ALA A 17 18.80 -21.20 -3.42
CA ALA A 17 17.65 -20.97 -4.28
C ALA A 17 16.34 -20.94 -3.49
N ILE A 18 16.16 -21.87 -2.54
CA ILE A 18 15.02 -21.91 -1.62
C ILE A 18 15.00 -20.62 -0.77
N GLY A 19 16.11 -20.27 -0.11
CA GLY A 19 16.20 -19.04 0.69
C GLY A 19 15.88 -17.77 -0.12
N GLY A 20 16.35 -17.70 -1.36
CA GLY A 20 16.01 -16.63 -2.29
C GLY A 20 14.53 -16.62 -2.65
N VAL A 21 13.95 -17.76 -3.03
CA VAL A 21 12.54 -17.88 -3.42
C VAL A 21 11.59 -17.53 -2.28
N PHE A 22 11.91 -17.92 -1.03
CA PHE A 22 11.09 -17.58 0.13
C PHE A 22 11.33 -16.16 0.67
N GLY A 23 12.53 -15.61 0.51
CA GLY A 23 12.86 -14.24 0.94
C GLY A 23 12.39 -13.15 -0.03
N LEU A 24 12.35 -13.44 -1.34
CA LEU A 24 11.99 -12.47 -2.39
C LEU A 24 10.59 -11.86 -2.22
N PRO A 25 9.52 -12.63 -1.93
CA PRO A 25 8.21 -12.06 -1.67
C PRO A 25 8.22 -11.06 -0.51
N TYR A 26 8.92 -11.37 0.59
CA TYR A 26 9.00 -10.47 1.74
C TYR A 26 9.74 -9.16 1.40
N ILE A 27 10.84 -9.25 0.65
CA ILE A 27 11.58 -8.08 0.16
C ILE A 27 10.70 -7.24 -0.78
N ASN A 28 9.98 -7.88 -1.70
CA ASN A 28 9.07 -7.19 -2.62
C ASN A 28 7.90 -6.54 -1.89
N TRP A 29 7.40 -7.15 -0.82
CA TRP A 29 6.37 -6.56 0.03
C TRP A 29 6.88 -5.31 0.75
N LEU A 30 8.08 -5.36 1.32
CA LEU A 30 8.72 -4.19 1.92
C LEU A 30 8.95 -3.06 0.90
N ARG A 31 9.40 -3.41 -0.31
CA ARG A 31 9.56 -2.44 -1.41
C ARG A 31 8.22 -1.82 -1.81
N LEU A 32 7.16 -2.61 -1.88
CA LEU A 32 5.81 -2.11 -2.14
C LEU A 32 5.39 -1.11 -1.07
N GLU A 33 5.60 -1.42 0.21
CA GLU A 33 5.26 -0.50 1.30
C GLU A 33 6.00 0.84 1.17
N LEU A 34 7.31 0.80 0.93
CA LEU A 34 8.13 2.01 0.75
C LEU A 34 7.67 2.84 -0.45
N GLU A 35 7.40 2.20 -1.59
CA GLU A 35 6.91 2.88 -2.78
C GLU A 35 5.52 3.49 -2.56
N LEU A 36 4.59 2.79 -1.91
CA LEU A 36 3.27 3.33 -1.58
C LEU A 36 3.36 4.55 -0.64
N ARG A 37 4.26 4.51 0.35
CA ARG A 37 4.49 5.66 1.25
C ARG A 37 5.07 6.86 0.50
N ASP A 38 5.99 6.63 -0.43
CA ASP A 38 6.57 7.68 -1.27
C ASP A 38 5.52 8.27 -2.23
N GLU A 39 4.70 7.42 -2.85
CA GLU A 39 3.58 7.81 -3.70
C GLU A 39 2.53 8.63 -2.97
N MET A 40 2.22 8.26 -1.72
CA MET A 40 1.36 9.08 -0.88
C MET A 40 2.04 10.40 -0.48
N GLY A 41 3.36 10.52 -0.57
CA GLY A 41 4.15 11.65 -0.09
C GLY A 41 3.87 13.02 -0.73
N ASP A 42 4.42 14.07 -0.11
CA ASP A 42 4.13 15.49 -0.45
C ASP A 42 4.51 15.86 -1.86
N LYS A 43 5.49 15.16 -2.44
CA LYS A 43 5.98 15.40 -3.79
C LYS A 43 5.09 14.79 -4.88
N LYS A 44 4.28 13.78 -4.53
CA LYS A 44 3.55 12.96 -5.51
C LYS A 44 2.05 13.16 -5.39
N LEU A 45 1.45 12.73 -4.28
CA LEU A 45 0.02 12.99 -4.02
C LEU A 45 -0.24 14.46 -3.64
N GLY A 46 0.77 15.15 -3.09
CA GLY A 46 0.63 16.54 -2.68
C GLY A 46 0.01 16.71 -1.29
N ARG A 47 0.20 17.90 -0.70
CA ARG A 47 -0.40 18.28 0.59
C ARG A 47 -1.91 18.57 0.46
N PHE A 48 -2.34 19.04 -0.71
CA PHE A 48 -3.70 19.47 -1.02
C PHE A 48 -4.31 18.62 -2.15
N ALA A 49 -4.27 17.29 -2.02
CA ALA A 49 -4.83 16.37 -3.01
C ALA A 49 -6.34 16.57 -3.19
N THR A 50 -6.82 16.53 -4.43
CA THR A 50 -8.25 16.61 -4.76
C THR A 50 -8.94 15.24 -4.62
N ALA A 51 -10.27 15.22 -4.66
CA ALA A 51 -11.03 13.96 -4.70
C ALA A 51 -10.62 13.07 -5.89
N ALA A 52 -10.37 13.67 -7.06
CA ALA A 52 -9.92 12.94 -8.24
C ALA A 52 -8.52 12.32 -8.05
N ASP A 53 -7.58 13.05 -7.43
CA ASP A 53 -6.24 12.54 -7.13
C ASP A 53 -6.31 11.34 -6.19
N LEU A 54 -7.20 11.41 -5.19
CA LEU A 54 -7.44 10.31 -4.27
C LEU A 54 -8.09 9.12 -5.00
N ALA A 55 -9.15 9.34 -5.78
CA ALA A 55 -9.84 8.29 -6.52
C ALA A 55 -8.91 7.52 -7.47
N ALA A 56 -7.93 8.19 -8.07
CA ALA A 56 -6.93 7.54 -8.94
C ALA A 56 -5.89 6.69 -8.17
N PHE A 57 -5.69 6.94 -6.88
CA PHE A 57 -4.61 6.34 -6.09
C PHE A 57 -4.74 4.81 -5.91
N PRO A 58 -5.91 4.23 -5.57
CA PRO A 58 -6.07 2.78 -5.44
C PRO A 58 -5.68 2.00 -6.70
N ALA A 59 -6.02 2.51 -7.89
CA ALA A 59 -5.64 1.89 -9.16
C ALA A 59 -4.12 1.93 -9.36
N LYS A 60 -3.47 3.04 -9.00
CA LYS A 60 -2.01 3.16 -9.01
C LYS A 60 -1.36 2.18 -8.03
N ALA A 61 -1.90 2.07 -6.81
CA ALA A 61 -1.42 1.14 -5.80
C ALA A 61 -1.57 -0.33 -6.26
N ALA A 62 -2.70 -0.68 -6.88
CA ALA A 62 -2.95 -2.00 -7.46
C ALA A 62 -1.92 -2.34 -8.54
N ARG A 63 -1.57 -1.37 -9.41
CA ARG A 63 -0.52 -1.56 -10.41
C ARG A 63 0.85 -1.80 -9.78
N LEU A 64 1.23 -1.00 -8.78
CA LEU A 64 2.49 -1.22 -8.05
C LEU A 64 2.55 -2.60 -7.39
N ALA A 65 1.45 -3.01 -6.74
CA ALA A 65 1.37 -4.33 -6.12
C ALA A 65 1.53 -5.44 -7.17
N LYS A 66 0.88 -5.32 -8.33
CA LYS A 66 1.04 -6.24 -9.46
C LYS A 66 2.49 -6.31 -9.94
N ASP A 67 3.16 -5.18 -10.11
CA ASP A 67 4.56 -5.11 -10.57
C ASP A 67 5.54 -5.75 -9.56
N LYS A 68 5.17 -5.84 -8.28
CA LYS A 68 5.93 -6.54 -7.23
C LYS A 68 5.56 -8.02 -7.06
N GLY A 69 4.61 -8.53 -7.85
CA GLY A 69 4.18 -9.94 -7.81
C GLY A 69 2.93 -10.20 -6.96
N PHE A 70 2.22 -9.15 -6.52
CA PHE A 70 0.99 -9.25 -5.71
C PHE A 70 -0.25 -8.86 -6.53
N ALA A 71 -0.48 -9.56 -7.63
CA ALA A 71 -1.58 -9.25 -8.56
C ALA A 71 -2.98 -9.39 -7.94
N THR A 72 -3.10 -10.19 -6.87
CA THR A 72 -4.37 -10.40 -6.13
C THR A 72 -4.49 -9.48 -4.90
N ALA A 73 -3.60 -8.51 -4.74
CA ALA A 73 -3.68 -7.59 -3.62
C ALA A 73 -4.93 -6.71 -3.71
N THR A 74 -5.73 -6.69 -2.65
CA THR A 74 -6.92 -5.83 -2.56
C THR A 74 -6.54 -4.48 -1.99
N MET A 75 -7.03 -3.42 -2.60
CA MET A 75 -6.85 -2.03 -2.19
C MET A 75 -8.15 -1.52 -1.58
N LYS A 76 -8.14 -1.16 -0.30
CA LYS A 76 -9.30 -0.58 0.38
C LYS A 76 -8.95 0.83 0.83
N PRO A 77 -9.28 1.85 0.02
CA PRO A 77 -9.06 3.23 0.40
C PRO A 77 -10.09 3.71 1.42
N ARG A 78 -9.64 4.55 2.34
CA ARG A 78 -10.50 5.19 3.34
C ARG A 78 -10.10 6.66 3.46
N LEU A 79 -11.10 7.51 3.60
CA LEU A 79 -10.90 8.92 3.92
C LEU A 79 -11.48 9.19 5.30
N VAL A 80 -10.61 9.43 6.28
CA VAL A 80 -10.97 9.51 7.69
C VAL A 80 -10.83 10.94 8.18
N ASN A 81 -11.91 11.55 8.64
CA ASN A 81 -11.84 12.81 9.39
C ASN A 81 -11.69 12.47 10.87
N ARG A 82 -10.53 12.78 11.46
CA ARG A 82 -10.27 12.55 12.89
C ARG A 82 -9.63 13.77 13.55
N SER A 83 -9.91 13.92 14.84
CA SER A 83 -9.32 14.98 15.66
C SER A 83 -7.88 14.64 16.04
N VAL A 84 -6.98 15.61 15.90
CA VAL A 84 -5.60 15.57 16.39
C VAL A 84 -5.42 16.78 17.31
N GLY A 85 -5.70 16.58 18.60
CA GLY A 85 -5.82 17.69 19.55
C GLY A 85 -7.04 18.57 19.23
N PRO A 86 -6.90 19.92 19.20
CA PRO A 86 -8.02 20.83 18.95
C PRO A 86 -8.39 20.96 17.46
N VAL A 87 -7.66 20.32 16.55
CA VAL A 87 -7.83 20.46 15.10
C VAL A 87 -8.31 19.16 14.49
N ARG A 88 -9.29 19.22 13.60
CA ARG A 88 -9.72 18.09 12.76
C ARG A 88 -8.96 18.09 11.45
N TRP A 89 -8.43 16.92 11.10
CA TRP A 89 -7.72 16.71 9.84
C TRP A 89 -8.31 15.53 9.08
N TRP A 90 -8.25 15.63 7.76
CA TRP A 90 -8.50 14.49 6.90
C TRP A 90 -7.25 13.63 6.80
N PHE A 91 -7.44 12.32 6.85
CA PHE A 91 -6.41 11.33 6.63
C PHE A 91 -6.85 10.41 5.49
N PHE A 92 -6.02 10.32 4.47
CA PHE A 92 -6.15 9.28 3.47
C PHE A 92 -5.43 8.04 3.97
N GLU A 93 -6.17 6.95 4.10
CA GLU A 93 -5.67 5.64 4.52
C GLU A 93 -5.86 4.67 3.35
N LEU A 94 -4.87 3.83 3.09
CA LEU A 94 -4.98 2.74 2.14
C LEU A 94 -4.60 1.44 2.85
N HIS A 95 -5.57 0.54 2.93
CA HIS A 95 -5.38 -0.79 3.44
C HIS A 95 -5.10 -1.72 2.26
N VAL A 96 -3.95 -2.37 2.27
CA VAL A 96 -3.56 -3.30 1.22
C VAL A 96 -3.42 -4.69 1.83
N SER A 97 -4.07 -5.67 1.23
CA SER A 97 -4.05 -7.06 1.70
C SER A 97 -3.78 -8.02 0.54
N SER A 98 -2.84 -8.94 0.73
CA SER A 98 -2.47 -9.97 -0.24
C SER A 98 -2.20 -11.30 0.48
N GLY A 99 -3.26 -12.06 0.76
CA GLY A 99 -3.17 -13.36 1.42
C GLY A 99 -2.56 -13.27 2.82
N GLN A 100 -1.26 -13.58 2.94
CA GLN A 100 -0.53 -13.54 4.21
C GLN A 100 0.04 -12.16 4.57
N HIS A 101 -0.02 -11.19 3.66
CA HIS A 101 0.55 -9.88 3.90
C HIS A 101 -0.52 -8.81 3.99
N THR A 102 -0.42 -7.96 5.00
CA THR A 102 -1.26 -6.76 5.16
C THR A 102 -0.37 -5.56 5.43
N LEU A 103 -0.70 -4.42 4.82
CA LEU A 103 -0.04 -3.14 5.10
C LEU A 103 -1.09 -2.04 5.21
N PHE A 104 -0.77 -1.07 6.05
CA PHE A 104 -1.61 0.07 6.35
C PHE A 104 -0.75 1.31 6.15
N VAL A 105 -1.00 2.02 5.05
CA VAL A 105 -0.35 3.30 4.77
C VAL A 105 -1.37 4.40 4.95
N GLN A 106 -0.95 5.46 5.63
CA GLN A 106 -1.83 6.59 5.93
C GLN A 106 -1.07 7.89 5.83
N ARG A 107 -1.81 8.94 5.55
CA ARG A 107 -1.28 10.29 5.43
C ARG A 107 -2.33 11.32 5.79
N ARG A 108 -1.88 12.40 6.43
CA ARG A 108 -2.67 13.63 6.60
C ARG A 108 -2.80 14.39 5.28
N ILE A 109 -4.00 14.86 4.97
CA ILE A 109 -4.30 15.73 3.84
C ILE A 109 -4.83 17.06 4.37
N GLU A 110 -4.37 18.15 3.79
CA GLU A 110 -4.73 19.52 4.20
C GLU A 110 -5.90 20.10 3.39
N SER A 111 -6.36 19.36 2.37
CA SER A 111 -7.57 19.67 1.60
C SER A 111 -8.82 19.69 2.46
N LYS A 112 -9.75 20.56 2.07
CA LYS A 112 -11.13 20.55 2.54
C LYS A 112 -11.97 19.82 1.50
N PHE A 113 -12.81 18.90 1.96
CA PHE A 113 -13.72 18.14 1.09
C PHE A 113 -15.15 18.62 1.34
N GLY A 114 -15.81 19.06 0.28
CA GLY A 114 -17.24 19.36 0.29
C GLY A 114 -18.07 18.08 0.23
N ARG A 115 -19.40 18.22 0.36
CA ARG A 115 -20.31 17.08 0.31
C ARG A 115 -20.21 16.31 -1.01
N GLY A 116 -20.16 17.00 -2.15
CA GLY A 116 -20.05 16.36 -3.46
C GLY A 116 -18.73 15.61 -3.66
N ASP A 117 -17.63 16.10 -3.09
CA ASP A 117 -16.33 15.40 -3.14
C ASP A 117 -16.38 14.07 -2.38
N LEU A 118 -17.05 14.07 -1.21
CA LEU A 118 -17.18 12.87 -0.38
C LEU A 118 -18.11 11.84 -1.03
N GLU A 119 -19.23 12.28 -1.60
CA GLU A 119 -20.16 11.40 -2.33
C GLU A 119 -19.48 10.77 -3.55
N ALA A 120 -18.71 11.55 -4.33
CA ALA A 120 -17.94 11.02 -5.45
C ALA A 120 -16.89 9.98 -5.03
N LEU A 121 -16.21 10.18 -3.90
CA LEU A 121 -15.26 9.20 -3.36
C LEU A 121 -15.96 7.92 -2.90
N GLU A 122 -17.12 8.03 -2.25
CA GLU A 122 -17.94 6.87 -1.85
C GLU A 122 -18.37 6.05 -3.09
N GLU A 123 -18.78 6.70 -4.18
CA GLU A 123 -19.11 6.04 -5.46
C GLU A 123 -17.90 5.31 -6.08
N GLU A 124 -16.69 5.85 -5.94
CA GLU A 124 -15.42 5.24 -6.35
C GLU A 124 -14.95 4.13 -5.37
N GLY A 125 -15.77 3.79 -4.35
CA GLY A 125 -15.51 2.69 -3.43
C GLY A 125 -14.66 3.06 -2.21
N PHE A 126 -14.52 4.34 -1.89
CA PHE A 126 -13.89 4.77 -0.64
C PHE A 126 -14.82 4.57 0.55
N GLU A 127 -14.24 4.14 1.67
CA GLU A 127 -14.91 4.27 2.96
C GLU A 127 -14.64 5.67 3.53
N VAL A 128 -15.66 6.53 3.54
CA VAL A 128 -15.56 7.86 4.17
C VAL A 128 -15.99 7.77 5.63
N VAL A 129 -15.02 7.87 6.53
CA VAL A 129 -15.27 7.84 7.98
C VAL A 129 -15.27 9.26 8.51
N ARG A 130 -16.44 9.73 8.90
CA ARG A 130 -16.61 11.00 9.61
C ARG A 130 -16.63 10.65 11.09
N SER A 131 -15.59 10.98 11.85
CA SER A 131 -15.70 10.85 13.31
C SER A 131 -16.87 11.73 13.77
N SER A 132 -17.97 11.10 14.13
CA SER A 132 -19.03 11.71 14.93
C SER A 132 -18.38 12.22 16.21
N GLU A 133 -18.67 13.47 16.54
CA GLU A 133 -18.37 14.06 17.86
C GLU A 133 -18.94 13.22 18.99
#